data_AF-A0A0A2KVQ4-F1
#
_entry.id   AF-A0A0A2KVQ4-F1
#
_cell.length_a   1.000
_cell.length_b   1.000
_cell.length_c   1.000
_cell.angle_alpha   90.00
_cell.angle_beta   90.00
_cell.angle_gamma   90.00
#
_symmetry.space_group_name_H-M   'P 1'
#
loop_
_entity.id
_entity.type
_entity.pdbx_description
1 polymer ?
#
loop_
_entity_poly.entity_id
_entity_poly.type
_entity_poly.pdbx_seq_one_letter_code
_entity_poly.pdbx_strand_id
1 'polypeptide(L)'
;MDTPDFTIPDDDRIDDGPSENVPKAKKTRRSRYDPEPDWSAMVRAKVTKSHSRVGQACDRCKLKKMKCTPDPGGCGCCIVLNIPCKVTDRVTGETSVRGEVGRMRALIGSLTKQAEDLKEQITQLQQKNAQLQDCLDGSYRANLIDHYEPDLDPRHHHSLL
;
A
#
# COMPACT_ATOMS: atom_id res chain seq x y z
N MET A 1 24.04 -53.63 -30.35
CA MET A 1 23.32 -52.89 -29.29
C MET A 1 24.42 -52.21 -28.51
N ASP A 2 24.87 -51.09 -29.04
CA ASP A 2 26.12 -50.44 -28.64
C ASP A 2 25.73 -49.11 -27.99
N THR A 3 26.02 -48.99 -26.71
CA THR A 3 25.80 -47.78 -25.93
C THR A 3 27.02 -46.88 -26.09
N PRO A 4 26.86 -45.59 -26.44
CA PRO A 4 28.00 -44.69 -26.49
C PRO A 4 28.35 -44.23 -25.07
N ASP A 5 29.64 -44.40 -24.75
CA ASP A 5 30.33 -43.89 -23.58
C ASP A 5 30.35 -42.35 -23.62
N PHE A 6 29.62 -41.72 -22.71
CA PHE A 6 29.63 -40.27 -22.53
C PHE A 6 30.67 -39.91 -21.47
N THR A 7 31.93 -39.81 -21.89
CA THR A 7 32.98 -39.18 -21.09
C THR A 7 32.70 -37.68 -21.01
N ILE A 8 32.40 -37.18 -19.81
CA ILE A 8 32.22 -35.74 -19.55
C ILE A 8 33.61 -35.09 -19.62
N PRO A 9 33.82 -34.04 -20.44
CA PRO A 9 35.09 -33.31 -20.45
C PRO A 9 35.31 -32.60 -19.12
N ASP A 10 36.52 -32.72 -18.58
CA ASP A 10 36.95 -32.05 -17.36
C ASP A 10 36.71 -30.53 -17.46
N ASP A 11 35.94 -30.01 -16.49
CA ASP A 11 35.62 -28.61 -16.28
C ASP A 11 36.94 -27.80 -16.12
N ASP A 12 37.16 -26.88 -17.07
CA ASP A 12 38.29 -25.96 -17.06
C ASP A 12 38.40 -25.28 -15.69
N ARG A 13 39.50 -25.57 -14.98
CA ARG A 13 39.87 -24.90 -13.74
C ARG A 13 39.90 -23.39 -14.01
N ILE A 14 38.88 -22.68 -13.53
CA ILE A 14 38.91 -21.21 -13.48
C ILE A 14 40.09 -20.82 -12.60
N ASP A 15 41.09 -20.22 -13.25
CA ASP A 15 42.25 -19.60 -12.65
C ASP A 15 41.79 -18.41 -11.79
N ASP A 16 41.69 -18.64 -10.47
CA ASP A 16 41.54 -17.58 -9.47
C ASP A 16 42.84 -16.76 -9.42
N GLY A 17 42.99 -15.84 -10.38
CA GLY A 17 44.07 -14.88 -10.41
C GLY A 17 44.15 -14.06 -9.10
N PRO A 18 45.33 -13.57 -8.70
CA PRO A 18 45.54 -12.98 -7.39
C PRO A 18 44.70 -11.71 -7.23
N SER A 19 43.68 -11.77 -6.39
CA SER A 19 42.94 -10.60 -5.93
C SER A 19 43.93 -9.60 -5.34
N GLU A 20 44.14 -8.50 -6.04
CA GLU A 20 44.95 -7.37 -5.57
C GLU A 20 44.48 -6.99 -4.16
N ASN A 21 45.37 -7.19 -3.19
CA ASN A 21 45.18 -6.80 -1.80
C ASN A 21 45.17 -5.27 -1.71
N VAL A 22 44.02 -4.65 -2.02
CA VAL A 22 43.77 -3.27 -1.64
C VAL A 22 43.74 -3.23 -0.11
N PRO A 23 44.63 -2.46 0.56
CA PRO A 23 44.63 -2.36 2.00
C PRO A 23 43.26 -1.85 2.46
N LYS A 24 42.49 -2.70 3.16
CA LYS A 24 41.25 -2.26 3.81
C LYS A 24 41.62 -1.16 4.79
N ALA A 25 41.30 0.08 4.45
CA ALA A 25 41.53 1.24 5.30
C ALA A 25 41.03 0.94 6.72
N LYS A 26 41.91 1.07 7.70
CA LYS A 26 41.59 0.86 9.11
C LYS A 26 40.43 1.79 9.46
N LYS A 27 39.24 1.23 9.68
CA LYS A 27 38.08 2.02 10.11
C LYS A 27 38.37 2.56 11.50
N THR A 28 38.75 3.84 11.57
CA THR A 28 38.82 4.58 12.83
C THR A 28 37.51 4.37 13.59
N ARG A 29 37.60 3.99 14.87
CA ARG A 29 36.41 3.86 15.72
C ARG A 29 35.76 5.24 15.77
N ARG A 30 34.48 5.32 15.35
CA ARG A 30 33.71 6.55 15.43
C ARG A 30 33.72 7.08 16.87
N SER A 31 33.90 8.39 16.99
CA SER A 31 33.78 9.09 18.26
C SER A 31 32.37 8.92 18.80
N ARG A 32 32.22 9.01 20.13
CA ARG A 32 30.92 8.95 20.80
C ARG A 32 29.96 10.04 20.31
N TYR A 33 30.49 11.19 19.91
CA TYR A 33 29.73 12.36 19.47
C TYR A 33 29.56 12.45 17.94
N ASP A 34 30.09 11.49 17.18
CA ASP A 34 29.83 11.48 15.73
C ASP A 34 28.36 11.18 15.45
N PRO A 35 27.74 11.87 14.47
CA PRO A 35 26.37 11.59 14.06
C PRO A 35 26.21 10.15 13.58
N GLU A 36 25.00 9.61 13.75
CA GLU A 36 24.72 8.24 13.31
C GLU A 36 24.76 8.17 11.76
N PRO A 37 25.53 7.25 11.17
CA PRO A 37 25.65 7.15 9.73
C PRO A 37 24.36 6.62 9.12
N ASP A 38 24.12 6.95 7.85
CA ASP A 38 23.02 6.36 7.10
C ASP A 38 23.28 4.86 6.86
N TRP A 39 22.73 4.04 7.75
CA TRP A 39 22.77 2.59 7.66
C TRP A 39 22.13 2.07 6.39
N SER A 40 21.08 2.73 5.92
CA SER A 40 20.31 2.28 4.77
C SER A 40 21.07 2.53 3.48
N ALA A 41 21.77 3.66 3.33
CA ALA A 41 22.70 3.86 2.20
C ALA A 41 23.75 2.76 2.11
N MET A 42 24.35 2.40 3.24
CA MET A 42 25.35 1.33 3.31
C MET A 42 24.77 -0.06 3.02
N VAL A 43 23.50 -0.30 3.35
CA VAL A 43 22.82 -1.55 2.99
C VAL A 43 22.47 -1.56 1.52
N ARG A 44 21.89 -0.48 0.96
CA ARG A 44 21.58 -0.34 -0.47
C ARG A 44 22.82 -0.62 -1.34
N ALA A 45 23.98 -0.09 -0.95
CA ALA A 45 25.25 -0.36 -1.64
C ALA A 45 25.74 -1.82 -1.55
N LYS A 46 25.20 -2.63 -0.64
CA LYS A 46 25.60 -4.03 -0.36
C LYS A 46 24.47 -5.03 -0.56
N VAL A 47 23.36 -4.64 -1.18
CA VAL A 47 22.30 -5.58 -1.57
C VAL A 47 22.83 -6.44 -2.71
N THR A 48 23.57 -7.49 -2.37
CA THR A 48 23.97 -8.57 -3.29
C THR A 48 23.08 -9.79 -3.05
N LYS A 49 22.80 -10.54 -4.13
CA LYS A 49 21.89 -11.71 -4.26
C LYS A 49 22.19 -12.92 -3.35
N SER A 50 22.69 -12.74 -2.13
CA SER A 50 22.88 -13.85 -1.18
C SER A 50 21.53 -14.34 -0.63
N HIS A 51 21.10 -15.52 -1.09
CA HIS A 51 19.84 -16.23 -0.84
C HIS A 51 19.76 -16.92 0.54
N SER A 52 20.26 -16.30 1.62
CA SER A 52 20.14 -16.90 2.96
C SER A 52 18.79 -16.57 3.60
N ARG A 53 18.03 -17.62 3.98
CA ARG A 53 16.69 -17.59 4.62
C ARG A 53 16.71 -17.07 6.07
N VAL A 54 17.48 -16.03 6.34
CA VAL A 54 17.50 -15.35 7.65
C VAL A 54 16.37 -14.32 7.65
N GLY A 55 15.54 -14.33 8.70
CA GLY A 55 14.50 -13.33 8.91
C GLY A 55 15.03 -11.90 8.71
N GLN A 56 14.19 -11.03 8.15
CA GLN A 56 14.64 -9.73 7.66
C GLN A 56 15.02 -8.78 8.82
N ALA A 57 16.31 -8.80 9.18
CA ALA A 57 16.89 -7.86 10.13
C ALA A 57 16.88 -6.43 9.59
N CYS A 58 16.75 -5.44 10.46
CA CYS A 58 16.85 -4.03 10.09
C CYS A 58 18.28 -3.67 9.62
N ASP A 59 18.42 -2.57 8.90
CA ASP A 59 19.68 -2.19 8.26
C ASP A 59 20.81 -1.95 9.27
N ARG A 60 20.47 -1.34 10.41
CA ARG A 60 21.41 -1.11 11.51
C ARG A 60 21.90 -2.41 12.12
N CYS A 61 20.99 -3.31 12.51
CA CYS A 61 21.36 -4.60 13.10
C CYS A 61 22.15 -5.46 12.11
N LYS A 62 21.80 -5.39 10.82
CA LYS A 62 22.51 -6.08 9.74
C LYS A 62 23.97 -5.61 9.63
N LEU A 63 24.21 -4.30 9.63
CA LEU A 63 25.57 -3.75 9.52
C LEU A 63 26.40 -3.89 10.81
N LYS A 64 25.75 -3.77 11.97
CA LYS A 64 26.38 -3.97 13.28
C LYS A 64 26.54 -5.42 13.68
N LYS A 65 25.95 -6.37 12.93
CA LYS A 65 25.96 -7.80 13.21
C LYS A 65 25.46 -8.10 14.64
N MET A 66 24.32 -7.51 15.00
CA MET A 66 23.69 -7.66 16.32
C MET A 66 22.28 -8.25 16.18
N LYS A 67 21.74 -8.82 17.26
CA LYS A 67 20.40 -9.41 17.27
C LYS A 67 19.34 -8.37 16.91
N CYS A 68 18.41 -8.73 16.03
CA CYS A 68 17.26 -7.92 15.63
C CYS A 68 15.98 -8.64 16.07
N THR A 69 15.19 -8.02 16.94
CA THR A 69 13.85 -8.52 17.28
C THR A 69 12.85 -8.16 16.17
N PRO A 70 11.80 -8.99 15.93
CA PRO A 70 10.88 -8.82 14.80
C PRO A 70 9.70 -7.87 15.07
N ASP A 71 9.75 -7.02 16.10
CA ASP A 71 8.58 -6.22 16.51
C ASP A 71 8.12 -5.22 15.42
N PRO A 72 6.79 -5.07 15.20
CA PRO A 72 6.25 -4.25 14.11
C PRO A 72 6.55 -2.75 14.26
N GLY A 73 6.74 -2.26 15.50
CA GLY A 73 7.12 -0.87 15.79
C GLY A 73 8.61 -0.56 15.62
N GLY A 74 9.46 -1.58 15.42
CA GLY A 74 10.91 -1.44 15.44
C GLY A 74 11.56 -2.47 16.35
N CYS A 75 12.79 -2.90 16.06
CA CYS A 75 13.47 -3.81 16.97
C CYS A 75 13.84 -3.13 18.29
N GLY A 76 13.92 -3.89 19.39
CA GLY A 76 14.15 -3.36 20.73
C GLY A 76 15.39 -2.47 20.83
N CYS A 77 16.46 -2.79 20.11
CA CYS A 77 17.68 -1.97 20.11
C CYS A 77 17.50 -0.60 19.43
N CYS A 78 16.65 -0.50 18.40
CA CYS A 78 16.33 0.77 17.76
C CYS A 78 15.38 1.60 18.61
N ILE A 79 14.41 0.95 19.26
CA ILE A 79 13.46 1.60 20.16
C ILE A 79 14.18 2.23 21.35
N VAL A 80 15.05 1.48 22.05
CA VAL A 80 15.78 1.98 23.22
C VAL A 80 16.69 3.17 22.88
N LEU A 81 17.24 3.19 21.67
CA LEU A 81 18.08 4.30 21.20
C LEU A 81 17.28 5.45 20.60
N ASN A 82 15.95 5.33 20.53
CA ASN A 82 15.05 6.29 19.93
C ASN A 82 15.43 6.67 18.49
N ILE A 83 15.82 5.67 17.69
CA ILE A 83 16.21 5.84 16.29
C ILE A 83 15.26 5.08 15.35
N PRO A 84 15.03 5.58 14.13
CA PRO A 84 14.12 4.94 13.18
C PRO A 84 14.66 3.55 12.77
N CYS A 85 13.84 2.52 12.98
CA CYS A 85 14.16 1.16 12.57
C CYS A 85 13.93 1.00 11.06
N LYS A 86 14.96 1.26 10.25
CA LYS A 86 14.87 1.18 8.78
C LYS A 86 15.16 -0.22 8.24
N VAL A 87 14.46 -0.55 7.18
CA VAL A 87 14.45 -1.84 6.51
C VAL A 87 14.55 -1.54 5.01
N THR A 88 15.62 -2.02 4.39
CA THR A 88 15.76 -1.99 2.94
C THR A 88 15.30 -3.30 2.34
N ASP A 89 14.34 -3.24 1.43
CA ASP A 89 13.91 -4.36 0.60
C ASP A 89 15.03 -4.70 -0.39
N ARG A 90 15.34 -5.99 -0.51
CA ARG A 90 16.43 -6.48 -1.37
C ARG A 90 16.02 -6.55 -2.84
N VAL A 91 14.71 -6.62 -3.12
CA VAL A 91 14.19 -6.74 -4.48
C VAL A 91 14.10 -5.34 -5.10
N THR A 92 13.39 -4.44 -4.43
CA THR A 92 13.17 -3.07 -4.92
C THR A 92 14.32 -2.12 -4.59
N GLY A 93 15.15 -2.44 -3.60
CA GLY A 93 16.16 -1.52 -3.07
C GLY A 93 15.56 -0.38 -2.25
N GLU A 94 14.24 -0.35 -2.05
CA GLU A 94 13.54 0.70 -1.34
C GLU A 94 13.75 0.56 0.17
N THR A 95 14.02 1.69 0.83
CA THR A 95 14.16 1.75 2.27
C THR A 95 12.88 2.31 2.89
N SER A 96 12.23 1.51 3.73
CA SER A 96 11.07 1.93 4.52
C SER A 96 11.35 1.79 6.01
N VAL A 97 10.57 2.50 6.84
CA VAL A 97 10.56 2.27 8.29
C VAL A 97 9.83 0.95 8.56
N ARG A 98 10.35 0.15 9.50
CA ARG A 98 9.72 -1.11 9.90
C ARG A 98 8.26 -0.87 10.30
N GLY A 99 7.39 -1.71 9.77
CA GLY A 99 5.94 -1.65 10.00
C GLY A 99 5.21 -0.54 9.24
N GLU A 100 5.90 0.35 8.53
CA GLU A 100 5.27 1.46 7.80
C GLU A 100 4.28 0.97 6.76
N VAL A 101 4.70 0.03 5.91
CA VAL A 101 3.83 -0.58 4.89
C VAL A 101 2.58 -1.23 5.52
N GLY A 102 2.73 -1.84 6.71
CA GLY A 102 1.62 -2.42 7.44
C GLY A 102 0.63 -1.36 7.93
N ARG A 103 1.14 -0.28 8.54
CA ARG A 103 0.34 0.87 8.98
C ARG A 103 -0.38 1.55 7.81
N MET A 104 0.33 1.79 6.71
CA MET A 104 -0.24 2.37 5.50
C MET A 104 -1.36 1.49 4.94
N ARG A 105 -1.16 0.17 4.87
CA ARG A 105 -2.21 -0.75 4.40
C ARG A 105 -3.45 -0.72 5.30
N ALA A 106 -3.26 -0.70 6.62
CA ALA A 106 -4.37 -0.60 7.57
C ALA A 106 -5.11 0.73 7.44
N LEU A 107 -4.37 1.83 7.28
CA LEU A 107 -4.94 3.16 7.08
C LEU A 107 -5.73 3.23 5.78
N ILE A 108 -5.17 2.75 4.66
CA ILE A 108 -5.86 2.67 3.37
C ILE A 108 -7.18 1.89 3.55
N GLY A 109 -7.14 0.70 4.18
CA GLY A 109 -8.36 -0.08 4.42
C GLY A 109 -9.42 0.65 5.25
N SER A 110 -8.99 1.41 6.27
CA SER A 110 -9.91 2.22 7.08
C SER A 110 -10.53 3.38 6.28
N LEU A 111 -9.74 4.02 5.41
CA LEU A 111 -10.18 5.15 4.60
C LEU A 111 -11.09 4.68 3.46
N THR A 112 -10.78 3.54 2.83
CA THR A 112 -11.65 2.97 1.79
C THR A 112 -13.01 2.59 2.37
N LYS A 113 -13.05 1.98 3.56
CA LYS A 113 -14.30 1.67 4.24
C LYS A 113 -15.12 2.92 4.52
N GLN A 114 -14.51 3.97 5.08
CA GLN A 114 -15.21 5.24 5.31
C GLN A 114 -15.74 5.86 4.01
N ALA A 115 -14.98 5.75 2.92
CA ALA A 115 -15.42 6.23 1.62
C ALA A 115 -16.62 5.44 1.07
N GLU A 116 -16.68 4.14 1.31
CA GLU A 116 -17.82 3.29 0.96
C GLU A 116 -19.05 3.65 1.80
N ASP A 117 -18.90 3.75 3.13
CA ASP A 117 -19.98 4.11 4.05
C ASP A 117 -20.59 5.49 3.70
N LEU A 118 -19.75 6.47 3.36
CA LEU A 118 -20.22 7.80 2.95
C LEU A 118 -20.92 7.78 1.59
N LYS A 119 -20.44 6.99 0.63
CA LYS A 119 -21.12 6.83 -0.66
C LYS A 119 -22.50 6.21 -0.48
N GLU A 120 -22.64 5.22 0.40
CA GLU A 120 -23.93 4.61 0.71
C GLU A 120 -24.89 5.62 1.34
N GLN A 121 -24.41 6.45 2.27
CA GLN A 121 -25.23 7.52 2.85
C GLN A 121 -25.70 8.52 1.78
N ILE A 122 -24.81 8.89 0.85
CA ILE A 122 -25.16 9.78 -0.26
C ILE A 122 -26.23 9.16 -1.15
N THR A 123 -26.09 7.88 -1.53
CA THR A 123 -27.09 7.22 -2.39
C THR A 123 -28.44 7.09 -1.68
N GLN A 124 -28.45 6.75 -0.39
CA GLN A 124 -29.68 6.70 0.41
C GLN A 124 -30.37 8.06 0.50
N LEU A 125 -29.62 9.14 0.72
CA LEU A 125 -30.17 10.49 0.75
C LEU A 125 -30.68 10.93 -0.62
N GLN A 126 -29.97 10.61 -1.69
CA GLN A 126 -30.42 10.88 -3.06
C GLN A 126 -31.71 10.15 -3.39
N GLN A 127 -31.85 8.88 -2.98
CA GLN A 127 -33.07 8.11 -3.16
C GLN A 127 -34.25 8.71 -2.39
N LYS A 128 -34.05 9.10 -1.13
CA LYS A 128 -35.08 9.76 -0.32
C LYS A 128 -35.49 11.10 -0.92
N ASN A 129 -34.53 11.90 -1.37
CA ASN A 129 -34.83 13.17 -2.04
C ASN A 129 -35.64 12.95 -3.32
N ALA A 130 -35.29 11.95 -4.14
CA ALA A 130 -36.07 11.61 -5.33
C ALA A 130 -37.50 11.17 -4.98
N GLN A 131 -37.67 10.31 -3.96
CA GLN A 131 -39.00 9.90 -3.49
C GLN A 131 -39.84 11.09 -3.01
N LEU A 132 -39.24 12.01 -2.26
CA LEU A 132 -39.92 13.22 -1.81
C LEU A 132 -40.34 14.10 -3.00
N GLN A 133 -39.46 14.25 -3.99
CA GLN A 133 -39.76 14.98 -5.22
C GLN A 133 -40.94 14.35 -5.96
N ASP A 134 -40.94 13.01 -6.13
CA ASP A 134 -42.02 12.28 -6.79
C ASP A 134 -43.36 12.42 -6.04
N CYS A 135 -43.35 12.38 -4.71
CA CYS A 135 -44.54 12.62 -3.90
C CYS A 135 -45.10 14.04 -4.07
N LEU A 136 -44.21 15.04 -4.10
CA LEU A 136 -44.60 16.44 -4.33
C LEU A 136 -45.18 16.62 -5.74
N ASP A 137 -44.52 16.06 -6.76
CA ASP A 137 -44.96 16.14 -8.15
C ASP A 137 -46.29 15.41 -8.38
N GLY A 138 -46.51 14.26 -7.73
CA GLY A 138 -47.77 13.52 -7.75
C GLY A 138 -48.92 14.26 -7.07
N SER A 139 -48.66 14.84 -5.90
CA SER A 139 -49.61 15.71 -5.18
C SER A 139 -49.98 16.94 -6.00
N TYR A 140 -49.00 17.58 -6.63
CA TYR A 140 -49.22 18.74 -7.51
C TYR A 140 -50.04 18.36 -8.75
N ARG A 141 -49.73 17.23 -9.39
CA ARG A 141 -50.50 16.72 -10.54
C ARG A 141 -51.94 16.35 -10.21
N ALA A 142 -52.19 15.71 -9.07
CA ALA A 142 -53.54 15.32 -8.65
C ALA A 142 -54.41 16.56 -8.38
N ASN A 143 -53.88 17.55 -7.64
CA ASN A 143 -54.59 18.81 -7.40
C ASN A 143 -54.87 19.60 -8.68
N LEU A 144 -54.00 19.53 -9.69
CA LEU A 144 -54.21 20.22 -10.96
C LEU A 144 -55.32 19.59 -11.82
N ILE A 145 -55.55 18.29 -11.68
CA ILE A 145 -56.58 17.54 -12.43
C ILE A 145 -57.97 17.74 -11.82
N ASP A 146 -58.11 17.76 -10.50
CA ASP A 146 -59.41 17.95 -9.81
C ASP A 146 -59.99 19.37 -9.99
N HIS A 147 -59.18 20.35 -10.42
CA HIS A 147 -59.62 21.71 -10.70
C HIS A 147 -60.01 21.97 -12.16
N TYR A 148 -59.94 20.96 -13.04
CA TYR A 148 -60.31 21.08 -14.45
C TYR A 148 -61.35 20.02 -14.83
N GLU A 149 -62.51 20.03 -14.16
CA GLU A 149 -63.73 19.42 -14.70
C GLU A 149 -64.42 20.48 -15.59
N PRO A 150 -64.39 20.37 -16.93
CA PRO A 150 -65.15 21.27 -17.77
C PRO A 150 -66.61 20.82 -17.71
N ASP A 151 -67.45 21.59 -17.03
CA ASP A 151 -68.91 21.52 -17.13
C ASP A 151 -69.32 21.69 -18.61
N LEU A 152 -69.32 20.60 -19.36
CA LEU A 152 -69.96 20.49 -20.67
C LEU A 152 -71.25 19.72 -20.46
N ASP A 153 -72.25 20.38 -19.87
CA ASP A 153 -73.63 19.92 -19.91
C ASP A 153 -74.24 20.31 -21.29
N PRO A 154 -74.53 19.36 -22.20
CA PRO A 154 -74.96 19.71 -23.57
C PRO A 154 -76.44 20.05 -23.69
N ARG A 155 -77.17 20.26 -22.58
CA ARG A 155 -78.64 20.19 -22.57
C ARG A 155 -79.38 21.51 -22.39
N HIS A 156 -78.96 22.63 -22.99
CA HIS A 156 -79.87 23.78 -23.12
C HIS A 156 -79.56 24.68 -24.33
N HIS A 157 -79.98 24.25 -25.52
CA HIS A 157 -80.37 25.18 -26.58
C HIS A 157 -81.85 25.01 -26.86
N HIS A 158 -82.65 25.86 -26.22
CA HIS A 158 -84.06 26.06 -26.57
C HIS A 158 -84.12 26.70 -27.96
N SER A 159 -84.75 26.01 -28.92
CA SER A 159 -85.25 26.61 -30.15
C SER A 159 -86.32 27.65 -29.81
N LEU A 160 -86.08 28.90 -30.21
CA LEU A 160 -87.14 29.90 -30.39
C LEU A 160 -87.05 30.43 -31.82
N LEU A 161 -88.06 30.00 -32.59
CA LEU A 161 -88.78 30.65 -33.70
C LEU A 161 -88.03 31.65 -34.58
#